data_AF-A0A9P6D2S2-F1
#
_entry.id   AF-A0A9P6D2S2-F1
#
_cell.length_a   1.000
_cell.length_b   1.000
_cell.length_c   1.000
_cell.angle_alpha   90.00
_cell.angle_beta   90.00
_cell.angle_gamma   90.00
#
_symmetry.space_group_name_H-M   'P 1'
#
loop_
_entity.id
_entity.type
_entity.pdbx_description
1 polymer ?
#
loop_
_entity_poly.entity_id
_entity_poly.type
_entity_poly.pdbx_seq_one_letter_code
_entity_poly.pdbx_strand_id
1 'polypeptide(L)'
;MSFGRPPSINVGFKVSAPDRGSFPLDHYGECKDKMQLYMACLKQSESTSTPCRSLSKDYLDCRMNKGLMEKDEWVNLGLANLDKNSSKSTDEACKLAADNPSANK
;
A
#
# COMPACT_ATOMS: atom_id res chain seq x y z
N MET A 1 46.33 19.48 -33.22
CA MET A 1 45.47 18.39 -32.70
C MET A 1 44.93 18.80 -31.33
N SER A 2 43.64 19.10 -31.21
CA SER A 2 42.96 19.37 -29.94
C SER A 2 41.53 18.86 -30.06
N PHE A 3 41.41 17.54 -30.02
CA PHE A 3 40.14 16.81 -30.05
C PHE A 3 40.04 16.08 -28.71
N GLY A 4 39.07 16.41 -27.84
CA GLY A 4 38.89 15.61 -26.63
C GLY A 4 38.10 16.17 -25.44
N ARG A 5 37.38 17.29 -25.54
CA ARG A 5 36.44 17.69 -24.47
C ARG A 5 35.00 17.62 -24.97
N PRO A 6 34.21 16.59 -24.60
CA PRO A 6 32.78 16.61 -24.84
C PRO A 6 32.11 17.71 -23.98
N PRO A 7 31.08 18.40 -24.49
CA PRO A 7 30.35 19.41 -23.75
C PRO A 7 29.50 18.75 -22.65
N SER A 8 29.46 19.39 -21.48
CA SER A 8 28.55 19.02 -20.38
C SER A 8 27.09 19.19 -20.82
N ILE A 9 26.53 18.14 -21.39
CA ILE A 9 25.09 18.01 -21.63
C ILE A 9 24.40 17.89 -20.27
N ASN A 10 24.01 19.02 -19.71
CA ASN A 10 22.95 19.11 -18.69
C ASN A 10 21.62 18.75 -19.39
N VAL A 11 21.47 17.48 -19.79
CA VAL A 11 20.16 16.93 -20.15
C VAL A 11 19.41 16.85 -18.84
N GLY A 12 18.60 17.88 -18.59
CA GLY A 12 17.63 17.87 -17.52
C GLY A 12 16.81 16.59 -17.65
N PHE A 13 17.12 15.62 -16.81
CA PHE A 13 16.27 14.47 -16.54
C PHE A 13 14.97 15.05 -15.98
N LYS A 14 14.04 15.42 -16.87
CA LYS A 14 12.63 15.42 -16.53
C LYS A 14 12.34 13.97 -16.23
N VAL A 15 12.41 13.64 -14.94
CA VAL A 15 11.91 12.39 -14.39
C VAL A 15 10.44 12.39 -14.78
N SER A 16 10.10 11.73 -15.90
CA SER A 16 8.72 11.46 -16.19
C SER A 16 8.25 10.61 -15.02
N ALA A 17 7.20 11.07 -14.34
CA ALA A 17 6.72 10.42 -13.13
C ALA A 17 6.58 8.91 -13.43
N PRO A 18 7.12 8.03 -12.56
CA PRO A 18 7.03 6.61 -12.80
C PRO A 18 5.55 6.24 -12.96
N ASP A 19 5.27 5.40 -13.95
CA ASP A 19 3.94 4.86 -14.29
C ASP A 19 3.21 4.23 -13.08
N ARG A 20 3.96 3.94 -12.00
CA ARG A 20 3.46 3.47 -10.71
C ARG A 20 3.90 4.34 -9.53
N GLY A 21 3.76 5.66 -9.66
CA GLY A 21 3.67 6.65 -8.59
C GLY A 21 4.68 6.51 -7.43
N SER A 22 5.83 7.18 -7.53
CA SER A 22 6.73 7.39 -6.38
C SER A 22 6.47 8.71 -5.65
N PHE A 23 5.25 9.23 -5.69
CA PHE A 23 4.91 10.56 -5.19
C PHE A 23 3.38 10.59 -5.03
N PRO A 24 2.84 11.44 -4.14
CA PRO A 24 2.33 11.14 -2.77
C PRO A 24 1.51 9.84 -2.57
N LEU A 25 2.13 8.65 -2.58
CA LEU A 25 1.44 7.36 -2.45
C LEU A 25 0.93 7.02 -1.02
N ASP A 26 1.17 7.91 -0.05
CA ASP A 26 0.71 7.80 1.34
C ASP A 26 0.71 9.20 1.99
N HIS A 27 -0.09 10.13 1.47
CA HIS A 27 -0.05 11.53 1.94
C HIS A 27 -0.57 11.71 3.38
N TYR A 28 -1.37 10.76 3.88
CA TYR A 28 -2.06 10.86 5.18
C TYR A 28 -1.85 9.68 6.12
N GLY A 29 -1.08 8.64 5.77
CA GLY A 29 -0.86 7.53 6.71
C GLY A 29 -2.08 6.64 6.96
N GLU A 30 -3.07 6.61 6.05
CA GLU A 30 -4.36 5.92 6.25
C GLU A 30 -4.22 4.43 6.64
N CYS A 31 -3.17 3.76 6.16
CA CYS A 31 -2.89 2.34 6.40
C CYS A 31 -1.62 2.11 7.23
N LYS A 32 -1.11 3.16 7.91
CA LYS A 32 0.17 3.13 8.63
C LYS A 32 0.16 2.15 9.80
N ASP A 33 -0.95 1.97 10.49
CA ASP A 33 -1.05 1.02 11.62
C ASP A 33 -0.78 -0.42 11.17
N LYS A 34 -1.41 -0.84 10.06
CA LYS A 34 -1.20 -2.18 9.47
C LYS A 34 0.21 -2.33 8.93
N MET A 35 0.78 -1.27 8.33
CA MET A 35 2.19 -1.24 7.92
C MET A 35 3.12 -1.47 9.11
N GLN A 36 2.89 -0.78 10.22
CA GLN A 36 3.73 -0.89 11.42
C GLN A 36 3.67 -2.30 12.01
N LEU A 37 2.49 -2.92 12.06
CA LEU A 37 2.34 -4.31 12.50
C LEU A 37 3.12 -5.28 11.60
N TYR A 38 3.00 -5.13 10.29
CA TYR A 38 3.75 -5.95 9.34
C TYR A 38 5.27 -5.76 9.51
N MET A 39 5.73 -4.52 9.64
CA MET A 39 7.15 -4.20 9.87
C MET A 39 7.67 -4.74 11.21
N ALA A 40 6.84 -4.68 12.26
CA ALA A 40 7.17 -5.26 13.57
C ALA A 40 7.33 -6.78 13.46
N CYS A 41 6.42 -7.45 12.74
CA CYS A 41 6.51 -8.89 12.50
C CYS A 41 7.77 -9.27 11.72
N LEU A 42 8.12 -8.52 10.66
CA LEU A 42 9.34 -8.77 9.90
C LEU A 42 10.60 -8.61 10.76
N LYS A 43 10.62 -7.62 11.65
CA LYS A 43 11.73 -7.41 12.60
C LYS A 43 11.86 -8.57 13.59
N GLN A 44 10.74 -9.10 14.07
CA GLN A 44 10.73 -10.24 15.00
C GLN A 44 11.09 -11.56 14.31
N SER A 45 10.73 -11.70 13.04
CA SER A 45 10.88 -12.95 12.27
C SER A 45 12.16 -12.97 11.42
N GLU A 46 13.16 -12.15 11.76
CA GLU A 46 14.45 -12.05 11.06
C GLU A 46 14.29 -11.90 9.54
N SER A 47 13.42 -11.00 9.09
CA SER A 47 13.11 -10.73 7.67
C SER A 47 12.41 -11.88 6.90
N THR A 48 11.97 -12.94 7.58
CA THR A 48 11.12 -13.95 6.95
C THR A 48 9.68 -13.43 6.81
N SER A 49 9.19 -13.38 5.58
CA SER A 49 7.86 -12.83 5.25
C SER A 49 6.73 -13.85 5.47
N THR A 50 7.04 -15.15 5.44
CA THR A 50 6.10 -16.26 5.61
C THR A 50 5.18 -16.15 6.82
N PRO A 51 5.66 -15.90 8.05
CA PRO A 51 4.80 -15.73 9.22
C PRO A 51 3.98 -14.42 9.19
N CYS A 52 4.47 -13.41 8.49
CA CYS A 52 3.85 -12.09 8.40
C CYS A 52 2.89 -11.93 7.22
N ARG A 53 2.65 -13.02 6.47
CA ARG A 53 1.77 -13.07 5.29
C ARG A 53 0.36 -12.54 5.63
N SER A 54 -0.22 -12.93 6.77
CA SER A 54 -1.53 -12.42 7.23
C SER A 54 -1.55 -10.90 7.39
N LEU A 55 -0.55 -10.33 8.04
CA LEU A 55 -0.43 -8.88 8.24
C LEU A 55 -0.19 -8.12 6.93
N SER A 56 0.52 -8.74 5.98
CA SER A 56 0.72 -8.16 4.65
C SER A 56 -0.58 -8.09 3.85
N LYS A 57 -1.48 -9.07 4.03
CA LYS A 57 -2.81 -9.06 3.41
C LYS A 57 -3.63 -7.89 3.93
N ASP A 58 -3.71 -7.71 5.24
CA ASP A 58 -4.45 -6.60 5.86
C ASP A 58 -3.94 -5.22 5.41
N TYR A 59 -2.62 -5.10 5.26
CA TYR A 59 -2.00 -3.87 4.77
C TYR A 59 -2.39 -3.56 3.32
N LEU A 60 -2.32 -4.55 2.44
CA LEU A 60 -2.68 -4.39 1.03
C LEU A 60 -4.19 -4.20 0.85
N ASP A 61 -5.01 -4.90 1.63
CA ASP A 61 -6.46 -4.75 1.66
C ASP A 61 -6.86 -3.30 2.00
N CYS A 62 -6.24 -2.72 3.04
CA CYS A 62 -6.45 -1.33 3.40
C CYS A 62 -6.15 -0.38 2.23
N ARG A 63 -5.04 -0.61 1.51
CA ARG A 63 -4.66 0.24 0.36
C ARG A 63 -5.62 0.10 -0.81
N MET A 64 -6.10 -1.12 -1.09
CA MET A 64 -7.11 -1.38 -2.13
C MET A 64 -8.48 -0.76 -1.79
N ASN A 65 -8.89 -0.82 -0.53
CA ASN A 65 -10.16 -0.23 -0.07
C ASN A 65 -10.14 1.30 -0.09
N LYS A 66 -8.99 1.91 0.19
CA LYS A 66 -8.80 3.36 0.17
C LYS A 66 -8.46 3.93 -1.21
N GLY A 67 -8.37 3.08 -2.24
CA GLY A 67 -7.99 3.51 -3.59
C GLY A 67 -6.53 4.00 -3.69
N LEU A 68 -5.67 3.65 -2.72
CA LEU A 68 -4.23 3.92 -2.77
C LEU A 68 -3.49 2.92 -3.70
N MET A 69 -4.17 1.83 -4.07
CA MET A 69 -3.68 0.79 -4.96
C MET A 69 -4.84 0.21 -5.77
N GLU A 70 -4.58 -0.21 -7.00
CA GLU A 70 -5.57 -0.94 -7.81
C GLU A 70 -5.91 -2.29 -7.16
N LYS A 71 -7.17 -2.72 -7.30
CA LYS A 71 -7.65 -3.99 -6.76
C LYS A 71 -7.12 -5.12 -7.63
N ASP A 72 -6.25 -5.94 -7.06
CA ASP A 72 -5.63 -7.08 -7.73
C ASP A 72 -5.96 -8.39 -6.98
N GLU A 73 -5.86 -9.51 -7.65
CA GLU A 73 -6.10 -10.81 -7.01
C GLU A 73 -4.95 -11.19 -6.07
N TRP A 74 -5.29 -11.81 -4.93
CA TRP A 74 -4.31 -12.26 -3.93
C TRP A 74 -3.25 -13.21 -4.50
N VAL A 75 -3.61 -13.97 -5.54
CA VAL A 75 -2.67 -14.87 -6.23
C VAL A 75 -1.58 -14.09 -6.97
N ASN A 76 -1.94 -13.01 -7.67
CA ASN A 76 -1.00 -12.14 -8.38
C ASN A 76 -0.05 -11.42 -7.42
N LEU A 77 -0.53 -11.14 -6.21
CA LEU A 77 0.24 -10.52 -5.13
C LEU A 77 1.10 -11.53 -4.34
N GLY A 78 1.10 -12.81 -4.71
CA GLY A 78 1.88 -13.86 -4.03
C GLY A 78 1.30 -14.29 -2.67
N LEU A 79 0.01 -14.00 -2.44
CA LEU A 79 -0.72 -14.24 -1.18
C LEU A 79 -1.76 -15.37 -1.28
N ALA A 80 -1.77 -16.15 -2.37
CA ALA A 80 -2.71 -17.24 -2.67
C ALA A 80 -2.95 -18.27 -1.53
N ASN A 81 -2.03 -18.39 -0.59
CA ASN A 81 -2.09 -19.39 0.49
C ASN A 81 -2.83 -18.91 1.74
N LEU A 82 -3.22 -17.64 1.82
CA LEU A 82 -3.84 -17.05 3.01
C LEU A 82 -5.36 -17.13 3.02
N ASP A 83 -5.99 -17.30 1.86
CA ASP A 83 -7.45 -17.25 1.71
C ASP A 83 -8.18 -18.36 2.48
N LYS A 84 -7.46 -19.40 2.89
CA LYS A 84 -8.01 -20.47 3.74
C LYS A 84 -8.16 -20.09 5.22
N ASN A 85 -7.60 -18.96 5.66
CA ASN A 85 -7.54 -18.59 7.09
C ASN A 85 -8.20 -17.24 7.45
N SER A 86 -8.65 -16.45 6.46
CA SER A 86 -9.23 -15.11 6.69
C SER A 86 -10.75 -15.09 6.97
N SER A 87 -11.43 -16.23 7.04
CA SER A 87 -12.90 -16.31 7.20
C SER A 87 -13.45 -15.88 8.57
N LYS A 88 -12.70 -15.12 9.39
CA LYS A 88 -13.09 -14.70 10.74
C LYS A 88 -12.82 -13.22 11.07
N SER A 89 -12.83 -12.33 10.10
CA SER A 89 -12.84 -10.88 10.38
C SER A 89 -13.54 -10.12 9.26
N THR A 90 -14.84 -10.37 9.11
CA THR A 90 -15.73 -9.48 8.35
C THR A 90 -17.16 -9.56 8.88
N ASP A 91 -17.32 -9.25 10.15
CA ASP A 91 -18.49 -8.53 10.68
C ASP A 91 -17.89 -7.57 11.71
N GLU A 92 -17.70 -6.29 11.43
CA GLU A 92 -18.67 -5.27 11.78
C GLU A 92 -18.21 -3.90 11.23
N ALA A 93 -18.25 -3.70 9.90
CA ALA A 93 -18.00 -2.38 9.30
C ALA A 93 -19.05 -1.99 8.25
N CYS A 94 -20.28 -2.50 8.39
CA CYS A 94 -21.45 -1.99 7.69
C CYS A 94 -22.63 -1.84 8.65
N LYS A 95 -22.50 -0.90 9.60
CA LYS A 95 -23.64 -0.19 10.19
C LYS A 95 -23.28 1.29 10.34
N LEU A 96 -23.07 1.97 9.21
CA LEU A 96 -23.26 3.42 9.14
C LEU A 96 -24.12 3.73 7.92
N ALA A 97 -25.43 3.49 8.07
CA ALA A 97 -26.45 4.04 7.19
C ALA A 97 -27.78 4.08 7.96
N ALA A 98 -27.88 4.97 8.96
CA ALA A 98 -29.13 5.60 9.37
C ALA A 98 -28.85 6.74 10.35
N ASP A 99 -29.38 7.91 10.01
CA ASP A 99 -29.61 9.10 10.84
C ASP A 99 -28.44 10.08 11.05
N ASN A 100 -28.34 11.03 10.11
CA ASN A 100 -28.39 12.45 10.46
C ASN A 100 -28.92 13.22 9.24
N PRO A 101 -29.91 14.11 9.44
CA PRO A 101 -29.51 15.45 9.88
C PRO A 101 -30.48 16.14 10.86
N SER A 102 -29.88 16.75 11.89
CA SER A 102 -30.07 18.17 12.24
C SER A 102 -31.35 18.84 11.72
N ALA A 103 -32.34 19.02 12.61
CA ALA A 103 -33.39 20.02 12.46
C ALA A 103 -33.25 21.03 13.62
N ASN A 104 -32.68 22.18 13.28
CA ASN A 104 -32.68 23.39 14.06
C ASN A 104 -34.11 23.96 14.10
N LYS A 105 -34.78 23.94 15.27
CA LYS A 105 -35.70 24.99 15.74
C LYS A 105 -36.06 24.80 17.21
#